data_AF-M0ESF5-F1
#
_entry.id   AF-M0ESF5-F1
#
_cell.length_a   1.000
_cell.length_b   1.000
_cell.length_c   1.000
_cell.angle_alpha   90.00
_cell.angle_beta   90.00
_cell.angle_gamma   90.00
#
_symmetry.space_group_name_H-M   'P 1'
#
loop_
_entity.id
_entity.type
_entity.pdbx_description
1 polymer ?
#
loop_
_entity_poly.entity_id
_entity_poly.type
_entity_poly.pdbx_seq_one_letter_code
_entity_poly.pdbx_strand_id
1 'polypeptide(L)' 'MNQNVGSTDKRVRTAVGAVAGAVSLATLAGSAPLPDIAAPVLGVVAIAMLATAATGTCGLYSVLGVDTCPADAGGSR' A
#
# COMPACT_ATOMS: atom_id res chain seq x y z
N MET A 1 2.09 -12.17 16.01
CA MET A 1 2.33 -10.72 15.85
C MET A 1 1.00 -9.99 15.91
N ASN A 2 0.83 -9.08 16.87
CA ASN A 2 -0.34 -8.21 16.95
C ASN A 2 -0.29 -7.22 15.77
N GLN A 3 -1.32 -7.21 14.93
CA GLN A 3 -1.41 -6.31 13.78
C GLN A 3 -1.40 -4.85 14.26
N ASN A 4 -0.47 -4.06 13.74
CA ASN A 4 -0.18 -2.70 14.22
C ASN A 4 -0.64 -1.59 13.27
N VAL A 5 -1.50 -1.96 12.32
CA VAL A 5 -2.17 -1.04 11.41
C VAL A 5 -3.67 -1.23 11.58
N GLY A 6 -4.36 -0.13 11.86
CA GLY A 6 -5.81 -0.12 11.86
C GLY A 6 -6.35 -0.60 10.50
N SER A 7 -7.49 -1.27 10.51
CA SER A 7 -8.13 -1.80 9.30
C SER A 7 -8.32 -0.74 8.21
N THR A 8 -8.49 0.52 8.61
CA THR A 8 -8.56 1.69 7.74
C THR A 8 -7.25 1.95 6.99
N ASP A 9 -6.08 1.98 7.64
CA ASP A 9 -4.79 2.25 6.98
C ASP A 9 -4.47 1.16 5.95
N LYS A 10 -4.67 -0.11 6.32
CA LYS A 10 -4.52 -1.25 5.42
C LYS A 10 -5.41 -1.13 4.18
N ARG A 11 -6.68 -0.75 4.36
CA ARG A 11 -7.63 -0.55 3.26
C ARG A 11 -7.21 0.60 2.36
N VAL A 12 -6.81 1.74 2.92
CA VAL A 12 -6.35 2.90 2.14
C VAL A 12 -5.13 2.55 1.32
N ARG A 13 -4.10 1.92 1.92
CA ARG A 13 -2.90 1.48 1.19
C ARG A 13 -3.23 0.48 0.09
N THR A 14 -4.13 -0.46 0.36
CA THR A 14 -4.59 -1.43 -0.66
C THR A 14 -5.28 -0.71 -1.81
N ALA A 15 -6.18 0.23 -1.53
CA ALA A 15 -6.91 0.99 -2.54
C ALA A 15 -5.97 1.85 -3.39
N VAL A 16 -5.06 2.59 -2.75
CA VAL A 16 -4.06 3.42 -3.45
C VAL A 16 -3.15 2.55 -4.31
N GLY A 17 -2.65 1.43 -3.77
CA GLY A 17 -1.81 0.50 -4.49
C GLY A 17 -2.52 -0.13 -5.70
N ALA A 18 -3.77 -0.54 -5.53
CA ALA A 18 -4.58 -1.10 -6.62
C ALA A 18 -4.85 -0.08 -7.74
N VAL A 19 -5.20 1.16 -7.38
CA VAL A 19 -5.43 2.23 -8.36
C VAL A 19 -4.14 2.56 -9.10
N ALA A 20 -3.03 2.78 -8.38
CA ALA A 20 -1.74 3.06 -9.01
C ALA A 20 -1.30 1.92 -9.93
N GLY A 21 -1.50 0.66 -9.53
CA GLY A 21 -1.17 -0.51 -10.34
C GLY A 21 -2.04 -0.62 -11.58
N ALA A 22 -3.34 -0.36 -11.47
CA ALA A 22 -4.25 -0.33 -12.61
C ALA A 22 -3.87 0.76 -13.62
N VAL A 23 -3.54 1.97 -13.16
CA VAL A 23 -3.10 3.06 -14.03
C VAL A 23 -1.74 2.76 -14.66
N SER A 24 -0.82 2.13 -13.93
CA SER A 24 0.47 1.65 -14.46
C SER A 24 0.25 0.68 -15.63
N LEU A 25 -0.60 -0.33 -15.43
CA LEU A 25 -0.92 -1.33 -16.46
C LEU A 25 -1.66 -0.72 -17.66
N ALA A 26 -2.60 0.20 -17.42
CA ALA A 26 -3.30 0.93 -18.48
C ALA A 26 -2.33 1.81 -19.31
N THR A 27 -1.38 2.47 -18.65
CA THR A 27 -0.33 3.25 -19.32
C THR A 27 0.53 2.32 -20.19
N LEU A 28 0.93 1.16 -19.68
CA LEU A 28 1.72 0.19 -20.44
C LEU A 28 0.94 -0.45 -21.61
N ALA A 29 -0.38 -0.56 -21.48
CA ALA A 29 -1.28 -1.00 -22.54
C ALA A 29 -1.59 0.10 -23.58
N GLY A 30 -1.05 1.32 -23.41
CA GLY A 30 -1.32 2.46 -24.29
C GLY A 30 -2.74 3.02 -24.17
N SER A 31 -3.48 2.66 -23.11
CA SER A 31 -4.87 3.07 -22.90
C SER A 31 -5.02 4.27 -21.95
N ALA A 32 -3.92 4.74 -21.35
CA ALA A 32 -3.89 5.91 -20.50
C ALA A 32 -3.07 7.05 -21.15
N PRO A 33 -3.52 8.32 -21.07
CA PRO A 33 -2.82 9.47 -21.64
C PRO A 33 -1.67 9.95 -20.74
N LEU A 34 -0.79 9.04 -20.31
CA LEU A 34 0.36 9.35 -19.46
C LEU A 34 1.68 9.12 -20.22
N PRO A 35 2.77 9.82 -19.84
CA PRO A 35 4.10 9.54 -20.36
C PRO A 35 4.54 8.10 -20.09
N ASP A 36 5.33 7.49 -20.97
CA ASP A 36 5.81 6.10 -20.82
C ASP A 36 6.54 5.86 -19.50
N ILE A 37 7.26 6.88 -18.98
CA ILE A 37 7.96 6.81 -17.69
C ILE A 37 7.01 6.75 -16.48
N ALA A 38 5.75 7.13 -16.64
CA ALA A 38 4.77 7.05 -15.57
C ALA A 38 4.42 5.60 -15.22
N ALA A 39 4.42 4.69 -16.20
CA ALA A 39 4.11 3.27 -15.98
C ALA A 39 5.05 2.62 -14.93
N PRO A 40 6.39 2.64 -15.06
CA PRO A 40 7.28 2.05 -14.07
C PRO A 40 7.22 2.76 -12.71
N VAL A 41 7.07 4.09 -12.68
CA VAL A 41 6.95 4.85 -11.42
C VAL A 41 5.68 4.46 -10.66
N LEU A 42 4.53 4.45 -11.34
CA LEU A 42 3.25 4.03 -10.75
C LEU A 42 3.28 2.56 -10.34
N GLY A 43 3.98 1.70 -11.10
CA GLY A 43 4.18 0.29 -10.76
C GLY A 43 4.96 0.10 -9.46
N VAL A 44 6.06 0.83 -9.27
CA VAL A 44 6.84 0.81 -8.02
C VAL A 44 6.01 1.30 -6.84
N VAL A 45 5.26 2.40 -7.01
CA VAL A 45 4.36 2.93 -5.97
C VAL A 45 3.28 1.90 -5.61
N ALA A 46 2.68 1.26 -6.61
CA ALA A 46 1.67 0.22 -6.42
C ALA A 46 2.22 -0.95 -5.59
N ILE A 47 3.38 -1.47 -5.98
CA ILE A 47 4.04 -2.58 -5.26
C ILE A 47 4.35 -2.18 -3.82
N ALA A 48 4.92 -0.99 -3.59
CA ALA A 48 5.24 -0.52 -2.25
C ALA A 48 4.00 -0.39 -1.34
N MET A 49 2.91 0.17 -1.88
CA MET A 49 1.64 0.33 -1.14
C MET A 49 0.97 -1.01 -0.86
N LEU A 50 0.94 -1.92 -1.83
CA LEU A 50 0.37 -3.26 -1.64
C LEU A 50 1.21 -4.13 -0.70
N ALA A 51 2.54 -4.09 -0.82
CA ALA A 51 3.44 -4.81 0.08
C ALA A 51 3.26 -4.35 1.52
N THR A 52 3.21 -3.02 1.76
CA THR A 52 2.98 -2.48 3.11
C THR A 52 1.59 -2.79 3.65
N ALA A 53 0.56 -2.85 2.80
CA ALA A 53 -0.78 -3.29 3.21
C ALA A 53 -0.84 -4.79 3.53
N ALA A 54 -0.13 -5.62 2.75
CA ALA A 54 -0.12 -7.08 2.89
C ALA A 54 0.63 -7.52 4.15
N THR A 55 1.76 -6.89 4.47
CA THR A 55 2.56 -7.25 5.65
C THR A 55 1.89 -6.86 6.98
N GLY A 56 0.94 -5.91 6.97
CA GLY A 56 0.21 -5.53 8.19
C GLY A 56 1.13 -4.95 9.29
N THR A 57 2.31 -4.55 8.87
CA THR A 57 3.37 -3.86 9.59
C THR A 57 3.95 -2.91 8.53
N CYS A 58 4.28 -1.67 8.89
CA CYS A 58 5.25 -0.96 8.07
C CYS A 58 6.49 -1.86 8.01
N GLY A 59 6.79 -2.53 6.89
CA GLY A 59 7.88 -3.51 6.81
C GLY A 59 9.23 -2.95 7.29
N LEU A 60 9.39 -1.62 7.20
CA LEU A 60 10.49 -0.87 7.77
C LEU A 60 10.58 -0.98 9.31
N TYR A 61 9.47 -0.94 10.03
CA TYR A 61 9.41 -1.09 11.49
C TYR A 61 9.76 -2.52 11.94
N SER A 62 9.43 -3.56 11.17
CA SER A 62 9.87 -4.94 11.45
C SER A 62 11.37 -5.18 11.19
N VAL A 63 11.97 -4.47 10.22
CA VAL A 63 13.43 -4.52 9.99
C VAL A 63 14.19 -3.67 11.02
N LEU A 64 13.58 -2.59 11.49
CA LEU A 64 14.15 -1.69 12.51
C LEU A 64 13.83 -2.13 13.95
N GLY A 65 13.07 -3.21 14.16
CA GLY A 65 12.71 -3.71 15.50
C GLY A 65 11.86 -2.74 16.33
N VAL A 66 11.11 -1.85 15.68
CA VAL A 66 10.27 -0.86 16.36
C VAL A 66 8.85 -1.40 16.42
N ASP A 67 8.46 -1.88 17.60
CA ASP A 67 7.07 -2.18 17.93
C ASP A 67 6.33 -0.87 18.23
N THR A 68 5.56 -0.35 17.29
CA THR A 68 4.52 0.64 17.65
C THR A 68 3.43 -0.08 18.45
N CYS A 69 2.66 0.57 19.32
CA CYS A 69 1.55 -0.10 20.00
C CYS A 69 0.42 -0.41 19.00
N PRO A 70 -0.26 -1.57 19.08
CA PRO A 70 -1.47 -1.81 18.30
C PRO A 70 -2.40 -0.61 18.47
N ALA A 71 -2.81 0.02 17.37
CA ALA A 71 -3.91 0.96 17.41
C ALA A 71 -5.18 0.15 17.72
N ASP A 72 -5.41 -0.12 19.01
CA ASP A 72 -6.56 -0.84 19.52
C ASP A 72 -7.86 -0.14 19.12
N ALA A 73 -8.75 -0.96 18.57
CA ALA A 73 -10.17 -0.99 18.88
C ALA A 73 -10.91 0.36 18.99
N GLY A 74 -11.03 1.07 17.88
CA GLY A 74 -12.18 1.96 17.65
C GLY A 74 -13.44 1.14 17.37
N GLY A 75 -14.01 0.51 18.40
CA GLY A 75 -15.18 -0.35 18.28
C GLY A 75 -15.72 -0.85 19.61
N SER A 76 -15.94 0.06 20.57
CA SER A 76 -16.94 -0.20 21.61
C SER A 76 -18.30 -0.30 20.94
N ARG A 77 -18.74 -1.52 20.66
CA ARG A 77 -20.14 -2.01 20.71
C ARG A 77 -20.20 -3.48 20.34
#